data_AF-A0A922LY41-F1
#
_entry.id   AF-A0A922LY41-F1
#
_cell.length_a   1.000
_cell.length_b   1.000
_cell.length_c   1.000
_cell.angle_alpha   90.00
_cell.angle_beta   90.00
_cell.angle_gamma   90.00
#
_symmetry.space_group_name_H-M   'P 1'
#
loop_
_entity.id
_entity.type
_entity.pdbx_description
1 polymer ?
#
loop_
_entity_poly.entity_id
_entity_poly.type
_entity_poly.pdbx_seq_one_letter_code
_entity_poly.pdbx_strand_id
1 'polypeptide(L)'
;MKQNNEVMILRSDKRSNVILINTTDYITEMNSSLDDQLRFEVDKFNKDLSDLTEKQIISILREHLKMKMITNYNYNDLKPLVLSLPQMNDLPMVHKHDIPVRLIHCITKLHAGWQKG
;
A
#
# COMPACT_ATOMS: atom_id res chain seq x y z
N MET A 1 -19.19 6.64 19.53
CA MET A 1 -17.99 5.88 19.95
C MET A 1 -16.92 6.90 20.30
N LYS A 2 -16.35 6.84 21.51
CA LYS A 2 -15.24 7.73 21.90
C LYS A 2 -13.97 7.27 21.18
N GLN A 3 -13.38 8.14 20.36
CA GLN A 3 -11.99 7.97 19.89
C GLN A 3 -11.09 8.12 21.13
N ASN A 4 -10.67 7.00 21.70
CA ASN A 4 -9.55 7.01 22.63
C ASN A 4 -8.30 6.73 21.80
N ASN A 5 -7.53 7.77 21.48
CA ASN A 5 -6.33 7.67 20.62
C ASN A 5 -5.22 6.79 21.22
N GLU A 6 -5.37 6.35 22.46
CA GLU A 6 -4.42 5.49 23.18
C GLU A 6 -4.43 4.04 22.68
N VAL A 7 -5.50 3.60 22.03
CA VAL A 7 -5.68 2.19 21.67
C VAL A 7 -6.07 2.02 20.20
N MET A 8 -5.26 1.26 19.46
CA MET A 8 -5.44 0.94 18.05
C MET A 8 -5.98 -0.48 17.90
N ILE A 9 -6.97 -0.63 17.03
CA ILE A 9 -7.65 -1.90 16.75
C ILE A 9 -7.25 -2.34 15.34
N LEU A 10 -6.42 -3.38 15.23
CA LEU A 10 -6.00 -3.96 13.95
C LEU A 10 -6.76 -5.26 13.69
N ARG A 11 -7.14 -5.50 12.43
CA ARG A 11 -7.66 -6.80 12.02
C ARG A 11 -6.48 -7.74 11.78
N SER A 12 -6.47 -8.88 12.46
CA SER A 12 -5.45 -9.90 12.22
C SER A 12 -5.67 -10.56 10.86
N ASP A 13 -4.57 -10.90 10.19
CA ASP A 13 -4.50 -11.72 8.99
C ASP A 13 -4.92 -13.18 9.23
N LYS A 14 -4.78 -13.68 10.47
CA LYS A 14 -5.02 -15.08 10.84
C LYS A 14 -6.28 -15.23 11.67
N ARG A 15 -7.34 -15.71 10.99
CA ARG A 15 -8.70 -15.88 11.54
C ARG A 15 -9.28 -14.55 12.01
N SER A 16 -10.59 -14.52 12.24
CA SER A 16 -11.41 -13.32 12.56
C SER A 16 -11.08 -12.70 13.93
N ASN A 17 -9.80 -12.57 14.25
CA ASN A 17 -9.28 -12.04 15.49
C ASN A 17 -8.95 -10.56 15.31
N VAL A 18 -9.08 -9.82 16.40
CA VAL A 18 -8.81 -8.40 16.48
C VAL A 18 -7.65 -8.21 17.43
N ILE A 19 -6.63 -7.50 16.98
CA ILE A 19 -5.46 -7.17 17.78
C ILE A 19 -5.69 -5.79 18.39
N LEU A 20 -5.56 -5.71 19.71
CA LEU A 20 -5.65 -4.47 20.46
C LEU A 20 -4.22 -4.06 20.85
N ILE A 21 -3.76 -2.92 20.36
CA ILE A 21 -2.40 -2.43 20.63
C ILE A 21 -2.47 -1.00 21.16
N ASN A 22 -1.57 -0.65 22.08
CA ASN A 22 -1.36 0.73 22.48
C ASN A 22 -0.73 1.51 21.31
N THR A 23 -1.37 2.61 20.91
CA THR A 23 -0.94 3.39 19.75
C THR A 23 0.49 3.94 19.90
N THR A 24 0.87 4.36 21.10
CA THR A 24 2.20 4.91 21.38
C THR A 24 3.27 3.84 21.28
N ASP A 25 3.02 2.67 21.84
CA ASP A 25 3.96 1.54 21.80
C ASP A 25 4.16 1.08 20.35
N TYR A 26 3.08 0.97 19.57
CA TYR A 26 3.13 0.66 18.15
C TYR A 26 3.97 1.65 17.35
N ILE A 27 3.71 2.95 17.51
CA ILE A 27 4.46 4.00 16.78
C ILE A 27 5.94 3.96 17.19
N THR A 28 6.23 3.72 18.46
CA THR A 28 7.60 3.65 18.98
C THR A 28 8.35 2.46 18.37
N GLU A 29 7.71 1.27 18.33
CA GLU A 29 8.29 0.05 17.76
C GLU A 29 8.44 0.13 16.23
N MET A 30 7.46 0.74 15.54
CA MET A 30 7.57 1.03 14.11
C MET A 30 8.75 1.94 13.81
N ASN A 31 8.86 3.06 14.52
CA ASN A 31 9.93 4.01 14.30
C ASN A 31 11.30 3.39 14.61
N SER A 32 11.44 2.63 15.69
CA SER A 32 12.70 1.96 16.03
C SER A 32 13.09 0.90 15.00
N SER A 33 12.11 0.19 14.44
CA SER A 33 12.36 -0.83 13.40
C SER A 33 12.73 -0.20 12.06
N LEU A 34 12.17 0.96 11.73
CA LEU A 34 12.40 1.66 10.45
C LEU A 34 13.61 2.60 10.48
N ASP A 35 14.16 2.93 11.65
CA ASP A 35 15.36 3.78 11.80
C ASP A 35 16.68 3.03 11.52
N ASP A 36 16.62 1.73 11.16
CA ASP A 36 17.79 0.97 10.72
C ASP A 36 18.27 1.46 9.33
N GLN A 37 19.17 2.45 9.35
CA GLN A 37 19.77 3.05 8.15
C GLN A 37 20.69 2.11 7.35
N LEU A 38 21.08 0.95 7.90
CA LEU A 38 21.81 -0.06 7.14
C LEU A 38 20.86 -0.87 6.25
N ARG A 39 19.57 -0.96 6.62
CA ARG A 39 18.57 -1.77 5.93
C ARG A 39 17.55 -0.94 5.15
N PHE A 40 17.29 0.28 5.59
CA PHE A 40 16.27 1.16 5.03
C PHE A 40 16.86 2.51 4.67
N GLU A 41 16.49 3.00 3.49
CA GLU A 41 16.73 4.38 3.09
C GLU A 41 15.39 5.12 3.11
N VAL A 42 15.31 6.18 3.92
CA VAL A 42 14.11 7.02 3.98
C VAL A 42 14.12 7.95 2.79
N ASP A 43 13.15 7.79 1.91
CA ASP A 43 12.90 8.73 0.83
C ASP A 43 12.33 10.04 1.40
N LYS A 44 13.21 11.02 1.63
CA LYS A 44 12.87 12.32 2.21
C LYS A 44 12.37 13.33 1.16
N PHE A 45 12.52 13.02 -0.12
CA PHE A 45 12.40 14.01 -1.19
C PHE A 45 11.28 13.71 -2.18
N ASN A 46 10.88 12.44 -2.33
CA ASN A 46 9.83 12.10 -3.28
C ASN A 46 8.46 12.13 -2.60
N LYS A 47 7.72 13.19 -2.89
CA LYS A 47 6.27 13.18 -2.75
C LYS A 47 5.73 12.02 -3.59
N ASP A 48 4.71 11.31 -3.10
CA ASP A 48 4.04 10.28 -3.89
C ASP A 48 3.59 10.85 -5.26
N LEU A 49 4.21 10.35 -6.33
CA LEU A 49 3.92 10.74 -7.72
C LEU A 49 3.00 9.72 -8.41
N SER A 50 2.44 8.75 -7.68
CA SER A 50 1.58 7.70 -8.24
C SER A 50 0.41 8.30 -9.01
N ASP A 51 -0.27 9.30 -8.44
CA ASP A 51 -1.37 10.03 -9.10
C ASP A 51 -0.95 10.72 -10.40
N LEU A 52 0.23 11.35 -10.40
CA LEU A 52 0.75 12.06 -11.57
C LEU A 52 1.08 11.06 -12.68
N THR A 53 1.76 9.97 -12.29
CA THR A 53 2.16 8.89 -13.19
C THR A 53 0.94 8.19 -13.78
N GLU A 54 -0.07 7.90 -12.96
CA GLU A 54 -1.34 7.31 -13.41
C GLU A 54 -2.02 8.21 -14.45
N LYS A 55 -2.12 9.52 -14.19
CA LYS A 55 -2.69 10.49 -15.13
C LYS A 55 -1.92 10.54 -16.44
N GLN A 56 -0.59 10.52 -16.39
CA GLN A 56 0.26 10.51 -17.59
C GLN A 56 0.04 9.24 -18.42
N ILE A 57 0.05 8.07 -17.79
CA ILE A 57 -0.21 6.78 -18.44
C ILE A 57 -1.60 6.78 -19.09
N ILE A 58 -2.64 7.19 -18.36
CA ILE A 58 -4.01 7.25 -18.88
C ILE A 58 -4.09 8.22 -20.07
N SER A 59 -3.41 9.36 -20.02
CA SER A 59 -3.37 10.32 -21.12
C SER A 59 -2.78 9.70 -22.39
N ILE A 60 -1.63 9.03 -22.27
CA ILE A 60 -0.95 8.36 -23.39
C ILE A 60 -1.82 7.24 -23.96
N LEU A 61 -2.43 6.40 -23.11
CA LEU A 61 -3.33 5.34 -23.54
C LEU A 61 -4.56 5.88 -24.28
N ARG A 62 -5.13 7.00 -23.83
CA ARG A 62 -6.25 7.66 -24.52
C ARG A 62 -5.85 8.22 -25.88
N GLU A 63 -4.64 8.77 -25.99
CA GLU A 63 -4.11 9.27 -27.26
C GLU A 63 -3.93 8.14 -28.28
N HIS A 64 -3.29 7.03 -27.87
CA HIS A 64 -3.15 5.85 -28.71
C HIS A 64 -4.50 5.23 -29.12
N LEU A 65 -5.50 5.27 -28.25
CA LEU A 65 -6.86 4.82 -28.58
C LEU A 65 -7.51 5.72 -29.64
N LYS A 66 -7.37 7.04 -29.52
CA LYS A 66 -7.87 8.02 -30.52
C LYS A 66 -7.18 7.84 -31.86
N MET A 67 -5.87 7.57 -31.86
CA MET A 67 -5.09 7.27 -33.06
C MET A 67 -5.36 5.87 -33.64
N LYS A 68 -6.22 5.07 -33.00
CA LYS A 68 -6.53 3.67 -33.36
C LYS A 68 -5.29 2.76 -33.40
N MET A 69 -4.23 3.11 -32.66
CA MET A 69 -3.05 2.26 -32.49
C MET A 69 -3.30 1.09 -31.54
N ILE A 70 -4.26 1.24 -30.63
CA ILE A 70 -4.71 0.20 -29.71
C ILE A 70 -6.22 0.00 -29.80
N THR A 71 -6.68 -1.21 -29.48
CA THR A 71 -8.11 -1.52 -29.38
C THR A 71 -8.68 -1.11 -28.03
N ASN A 72 -10.01 -1.04 -27.93
CA ASN A 72 -10.67 -0.79 -26.65
C ASN A 72 -10.40 -1.92 -25.63
N TYR A 73 -10.16 -3.15 -26.10
CA TYR A 73 -9.74 -4.26 -25.24
C TYR A 73 -8.36 -3.96 -24.63
N ASN A 74 -7.37 -3.62 -25.46
CA ASN A 74 -6.02 -3.30 -25.00
C ASN A 74 -6.01 -2.11 -24.03
N TYR A 75 -6.83 -1.08 -24.29
CA TYR A 75 -6.96 0.06 -23.39
C TYR A 75 -7.44 -0.37 -21.99
N ASN A 76 -8.48 -1.19 -21.90
CA ASN A 76 -9.04 -1.61 -20.61
C ASN A 76 -8.12 -2.58 -19.85
N ASP A 77 -7.35 -3.39 -20.57
CA ASP A 77 -6.37 -4.30 -19.98
C ASP A 77 -5.14 -3.56 -19.44
N LEU A 78 -4.65 -2.55 -20.18
CA LEU A 78 -3.46 -1.76 -19.81
C LEU A 78 -3.76 -0.59 -18.86
N LYS A 79 -5.01 -0.16 -18.75
CA LYS A 79 -5.38 0.98 -17.91
C LYS A 79 -5.12 0.63 -16.44
N PRO A 80 -4.29 1.40 -15.72
CA PRO A 80 -4.11 1.20 -14.29
C PRO A 80 -5.44 1.38 -13.55
N LEU A 81 -5.73 0.45 -12.64
CA LEU A 81 -6.96 0.45 -11.84
C LEU A 81 -6.86 1.38 -10.64
N VAL A 82 -5.75 1.32 -9.92
CA VAL A 82 -5.32 2.24 -8.86
C VAL A 82 -3.80 2.08 -8.73
N LEU A 83 -3.03 3.15 -8.90
CA LEU A 83 -1.65 3.22 -8.44
C LEU A 83 -1.65 3.90 -7.08
N SER A 84 -1.60 3.12 -6.00
CA SER A 84 -1.47 3.63 -4.65
C SER A 84 -0.28 2.99 -3.98
N LEU A 85 0.50 3.77 -3.23
CA LEU A 85 1.56 3.22 -2.41
C LEU A 85 0.97 2.18 -1.43
N PRO A 86 1.65 1.04 -1.26
CA PRO A 86 1.20 0.03 -0.32
C PRO A 86 1.15 0.62 1.11
N GLN A 87 0.01 0.45 1.77
CA GLN A 87 -0.14 0.84 3.17
C GLN A 87 0.34 -0.31 4.07
N MET A 88 1.18 0.03 5.05
CA MET A 88 1.67 -0.90 6.06
C MET A 88 0.65 -0.95 7.21
N ASN A 89 -0.07 -2.06 7.32
CA ASN A 89 -1.11 -2.24 8.35
C ASN A 89 -0.66 -3.12 9.52
N ASP A 90 0.53 -3.73 9.42
CA ASP A 90 1.06 -4.68 10.39
C ASP A 90 2.50 -4.33 10.77
N LEU A 91 2.93 -4.78 11.96
CA LEU A 91 4.31 -4.63 12.41
C LEU A 91 5.28 -5.41 11.50
N PRO A 92 6.46 -4.85 11.20
CA PRO A 92 7.49 -5.55 10.46
C PRO A 92 7.95 -6.77 11.26
N MET A 93 7.77 -7.97 10.71
CA MET A 93 8.28 -9.18 11.35
C MET A 93 9.73 -9.44 10.91
N VAL A 94 10.67 -9.35 11.85
CA VAL A 94 12.03 -9.84 11.66
C VAL A 94 11.97 -11.36 11.56
N HIS A 95 12.12 -11.89 10.34
CA HIS A 95 11.93 -13.32 10.12
C HIS A 95 13.09 -14.15 10.72
N LYS A 96 14.35 -13.67 10.65
CA LYS A 96 15.57 -14.26 11.24
C LYS A 96 16.68 -13.19 11.37
N HIS A 97 17.69 -13.45 12.21
CA HIS A 97 18.95 -12.67 12.21
C HIS A 97 19.55 -12.66 10.79
N ASP A 98 20.08 -11.50 10.38
CA ASP A 98 20.75 -11.26 9.08
C ASP A 98 19.91 -11.38 7.80
N ILE A 99 18.59 -11.58 7.90
CA ILE A 99 17.68 -11.52 6.74
C ILE A 99 17.01 -10.15 6.70
N PRO A 100 16.94 -9.47 5.52
CA PRO A 100 16.16 -8.25 5.38
C PRO A 100 14.73 -8.45 5.90
N VAL A 101 14.22 -7.45 6.63
CA VAL A 101 12.87 -7.48 7.17
C VAL A 101 11.88 -7.70 6.03
N ARG A 102 10.99 -8.68 6.19
CA ARG A 102 9.91 -8.89 5.22
C ARG A 102 8.67 -8.18 5.73
N LEU A 103 8.18 -7.22 4.94
CA LEU A 103 6.78 -6.80 5.05
C LEU A 103 5.92 -7.99 4.62
N ILE A 104 5.25 -8.62 5.57
CA ILE A 104 4.39 -9.79 5.31
C ILE A 104 3.05 -9.36 4.71
N HIS A 105 2.64 -8.10 4.90
CA HIS A 105 1.32 -7.66 4.46
C HIS A 105 1.29 -6.19 4.02
N CYS A 106 1.22 -6.00 2.70
CA CYS A 106 0.83 -4.74 2.08
C CYS A 106 -0.57 -4.97 1.48
N ILE A 107 -1.61 -4.45 2.14
CA ILE A 107 -2.92 -4.35 1.47
C ILE A 107 -2.86 -3.10 0.60
N THR A 108 -2.53 -3.26 -0.68
CA THR A 108 -3.10 -2.35 -1.67
C THR A 108 -4.61 -2.53 -1.58
N LYS A 109 -5.37 -1.47 -1.29
CA LYS A 109 -6.84 -1.50 -1.41
C LYS A 109 -7.19 -1.74 -2.88
N LEU A 110 -7.16 -3.00 -3.31
CA LEU A 110 -7.90 -3.47 -4.46
C LEU A 110 -9.35 -3.44 -4.03
N HIS A 111 -10.06 -2.36 -4.37
CA HIS A 111 -11.51 -2.39 -4.38
C HIS A 111 -11.92 -3.35 -5.51
N ALA A 112 -11.90 -4.65 -5.21
CA ALA A 112 -12.54 -5.68 -6.01
C ALA A 112 -14.05 -5.53 -5.83
N GLY A 113 -14.65 -4.65 -6.63
CA GLY A 113 -16.09 -4.47 -6.74
C GLY A 113 -16.64 -5.07 -8.03
N TRP A 114 -16.43 -6.37 -8.26
CA TRP A 114 -17.30 -7.15 -9.14
C TRP A 114 -18.25 -7.96 -8.26
N GLN A 115 -19.46 -7.44 -8.05
CA GLN A 115 -20.63 -8.27 -7.77
C GLN A 115 -21.66 -7.87 -8.82
N LYS A 116 -21.80 -8.73 -9.85
CA LYS A 116 -22.97 -8.77 -10.70
C LYS A 116 -24.16 -9.19 -9.84
N GLY A 117 -25.28 -8.49 -10.00
CA GLY A 117 -26.61 -8.83 -9.54
C GLY A 117 -27.58 -7.91 -10.26
#